data_AF-A0A1F6S1F0-F1
#
_entry.id   AF-A0A1F6S1F0-F1
#
_cell.length_a   1.000
_cell.length_b   1.000
_cell.length_c   1.000
_cell.angle_alpha   90.00
_cell.angle_beta   90.00
_cell.angle_gamma   90.00
#
_symmetry.space_group_name_H-M   'P 1'
#
loop_
_entity.id
_entity.type
_entity.pdbx_description
1 polymer ?
#
loop_
_entity_poly.entity_id
_entity_poly.type
_entity_poly.pdbx_seq_one_letter_code
_entity_poly.pdbx_strand_id
1 'polypeptide(L)'
;MEYLVCLIFGVMEGTNSETTEFIKNQIKQLIRTACGFQAEKMIVLFQQPLRFMDSKEGVFCEVRWPKGSVPQFEPKNLKEAFEELFKENFGTEKVRVDFKT
;
A
#
# COMPACT_ATOMS: atom_id res chain seq x y z
N MET A 1 2.55 20.74 -3.91
CA MET A 1 3.30 19.53 -4.31
C MET A 1 2.34 18.37 -4.23
N GLU A 2 2.18 17.62 -5.31
CA GLU A 2 1.25 16.50 -5.35
C GLU A 2 2.01 15.21 -5.04
N TYR A 3 1.57 14.49 -4.00
CA TYR A 3 2.18 13.24 -3.54
C TYR A 3 1.30 12.06 -3.92
N LEU A 4 1.93 10.93 -4.22
CA LEU A 4 1.24 9.64 -4.19
C LEU A 4 1.13 9.19 -2.73
N VAL A 5 -0.05 8.78 -2.30
CA VAL A 5 -0.29 8.35 -0.92
C VAL A 5 -0.77 6.91 -0.87
N CYS A 6 -0.04 6.04 -0.18
CA CYS A 6 -0.47 4.68 0.16
C CYS A 6 -0.94 4.65 1.61
N LEU A 7 -2.20 4.30 1.83
CA LEU A 7 -2.80 4.14 3.16
C LEU A 7 -3.01 2.65 3.41
N ILE A 8 -2.30 2.10 4.40
CA ILE A 8 -2.39 0.70 4.79
C ILE A 8 -3.18 0.62 6.09
N PHE A 9 -4.17 -0.25 6.13
CA PHE A 9 -5.06 -0.42 7.27
C PHE A 9 -5.14 -1.88 7.69
N GLY A 10 -5.60 -2.12 8.93
CA GLY A 10 -5.71 -3.45 9.52
C GLY A 10 -4.45 -3.93 10.25
N VAL A 11 -3.36 -3.15 10.19
CA VAL A 11 -2.09 -3.41 10.88
C VAL A 11 -1.73 -2.19 11.73
N MET A 12 -1.42 -2.40 13.01
CA MET A 12 -0.96 -1.32 13.88
C MET A 12 0.53 -1.02 13.67
N GLU A 13 0.82 0.23 13.32
CA GLU A 13 2.17 0.79 13.39
C GLU A 13 2.68 0.75 14.84
N GLY A 14 3.82 0.12 15.08
CA GLY A 14 4.43 0.01 16.42
C GLY A 14 4.45 -1.38 17.04
N THR A 15 3.69 -2.34 16.51
CA THR A 15 3.79 -3.75 16.95
C THR A 15 5.06 -4.43 16.41
N ASN A 16 5.56 -3.94 15.26
CA ASN A 16 6.80 -4.41 14.63
C ASN A 16 7.36 -3.34 13.68
N SER A 17 8.09 -2.35 14.22
CA SER A 17 8.55 -1.16 13.46
C SER A 17 9.45 -1.50 12.27
N GLU A 18 10.28 -2.52 12.40
CA GLU A 18 11.18 -2.98 11.33
C GLU A 18 10.40 -3.52 10.13
N THR A 19 9.37 -4.35 10.38
CA THR A 19 8.48 -4.86 9.32
C THR A 19 7.74 -3.72 8.63
N THR A 20 7.22 -2.75 9.38
CA THR A 20 6.49 -1.62 8.77
C THR A 20 7.40 -0.76 7.90
N GLU A 21 8.64 -0.50 8.32
CA GLU A 21 9.60 0.29 7.53
C GLU A 21 10.07 -0.47 6.28
N PHE A 22 10.32 -1.77 6.42
CA PHE A 22 10.62 -2.65 5.29
C PHE A 22 9.51 -2.58 4.23
N ILE A 23 8.25 -2.72 4.65
CA ILE A 23 7.10 -2.70 3.74
C ILE A 23 6.94 -1.33 3.05
N LYS A 24 7.15 -0.21 3.78
CA LYS A 24 7.14 1.13 3.16
C LYS A 24 8.16 1.22 2.03
N ASN A 25 9.36 0.71 2.24
CA ASN A 25 10.42 0.73 1.24
C ASN A 25 10.12 -0.19 0.05
N GLN A 26 9.57 -1.38 0.29
CA GLN A 26 9.14 -2.30 -0.77
C GLN A 26 8.03 -1.69 -1.64
N ILE A 27 7.00 -1.09 -1.03
CA ILE A 27 5.94 -0.39 -1.76
C ILE A 27 6.50 0.70 -2.67
N LYS A 28 7.41 1.53 -2.14
CA LYS A 28 8.04 2.59 -2.94
C LYS A 28 8.83 2.02 -4.11
N GLN A 29 9.55 0.92 -3.90
CA GLN A 29 10.32 0.24 -4.95
C GLN A 29 9.42 -0.38 -6.02
N LEU A 30 8.33 -1.04 -5.62
CA LEU A 30 7.35 -1.64 -6.54
C LEU A 30 6.72 -0.57 -7.44
N ILE A 31 6.23 0.53 -6.85
CA ILE A 31 5.64 1.63 -7.62
C ILE A 31 6.69 2.24 -8.56
N ARG A 32 7.90 2.53 -8.06
CA ARG A 32 8.98 3.08 -8.89
C ARG A 32 9.30 2.18 -10.08
N THR A 33 9.36 0.86 -9.87
CA THR A 33 9.66 -0.12 -10.92
C THR A 33 8.53 -0.21 -11.93
N ALA A 34 7.28 -0.20 -11.45
CA ALA A 34 6.12 -0.41 -12.31
C ALA A 34 5.73 0.81 -13.15
N CYS A 35 5.99 2.04 -12.67
CA CYS A 35 5.55 3.27 -13.34
C CYS A 35 6.56 4.42 -13.35
N GLY A 36 7.76 4.24 -12.80
CA GLY A 36 8.80 5.28 -12.76
C GLY A 36 8.51 6.42 -11.78
N PHE A 37 7.47 6.32 -10.94
CA PHE A 37 7.13 7.37 -9.99
C PHE A 37 8.23 7.54 -8.93
N GLN A 38 8.55 8.78 -8.60
CA GLN A 38 9.65 9.16 -7.72
C GLN A 38 9.35 8.82 -6.26
N ALA A 39 10.24 8.06 -5.60
CA ALA A 39 10.03 7.57 -4.24
C ALA A 39 9.94 8.71 -3.20
N GLU A 40 10.63 9.82 -3.44
CA GLU A 40 10.58 11.05 -2.63
C GLU A 40 9.23 11.77 -2.72
N LYS A 41 8.40 11.44 -3.72
CA LYS A 41 7.02 11.94 -3.87
C LYS A 41 5.97 10.95 -3.38
N MET A 42 6.39 9.88 -2.70
CA MET A 42 5.50 8.86 -2.14
C MET A 42 5.44 8.95 -0.62
N ILE A 43 4.23 8.91 -0.09
CA ILE A 43 3.94 8.85 1.34
C ILE A 43 3.24 7.52 1.60
N VAL A 44 3.81 6.69 2.47
CA VAL A 44 3.22 5.40 2.86
C VAL A 44 2.94 5.43 4.35
N LEU A 45 1.67 5.28 4.73
CA LEU A 45 1.19 5.42 6.10
C LEU A 45 0.45 4.16 6.53
N PHE A 46 0.75 3.72 7.74
CA PHE A 46 -0.07 2.73 8.44
C PHE A 46 -1.10 3.50 9.25
N GLN A 47 -2.38 3.28 8.96
CA GLN A 47 -3.47 3.85 9.73
C GLN A 47 -3.90 2.88 10.82
N GLN A 48 -4.27 3.43 11.99
CA GLN A 48 -4.86 2.66 13.08
C GLN A 48 -5.98 1.76 12.54
N PRO A 49 -6.16 0.56 13.12
CA PRO A 49 -7.12 -0.40 12.64
C PRO A 49 -8.52 0.23 12.66
N LEU A 50 -9.00 0.65 11.49
CA LEU A 50 -10.43 0.68 11.25
C LEU A 50 -10.88 -0.76 11.44
N ARG A 51 -11.92 -0.97 12.27
CA ARG A 51 -12.65 -2.23 12.26
C ARG A 51 -13.26 -2.34 10.87
N PHE A 52 -12.54 -2.93 9.91
CA PHE A 52 -13.10 -3.28 8.63
C PHE A 52 -14.27 -4.21 8.92
N MET A 53 -15.47 -3.77 8.53
CA MET A 53 -16.70 -4.54 8.37
C MET A 53 -16.66 -5.99 8.88
N ASP A 54 -17.46 -6.32 9.90
CA ASP A 54 -17.89 -7.66 10.37
C ASP A 54 -16.84 -8.79 10.54
N SER A 55 -15.58 -8.57 10.17
CA SER A 55 -14.49 -9.53 10.26
C SER A 55 -13.24 -8.82 10.75
N LYS A 56 -12.66 -9.31 11.85
CA LYS A 56 -11.51 -8.69 12.52
C LYS A 56 -10.18 -8.92 11.78
N GLU A 57 -10.20 -9.49 10.59
CA GLU A 57 -9.04 -10.08 9.93
C GLU A 57 -8.89 -9.54 8.51
N GLY A 58 -7.77 -8.90 8.23
CA GLY A 58 -7.37 -8.54 6.87
C GLY A 58 -6.55 -7.25 6.79
N VAL A 59 -5.94 -7.05 5.63
CA VAL A 59 -5.16 -5.85 5.29
C VAL A 59 -5.83 -5.16 4.11
N PHE A 60 -6.06 -3.86 4.26
CA PHE A 60 -6.54 -3.02 3.18
C PHE A 60 -5.48 -1.99 2.84
N CYS A 61 -5.21 -1.79 1.54
CA CYS A 61 -4.33 -0.75 1.06
C CYS A 61 -5.05 0.11 0.03
N GLU A 62 -5.04 1.43 0.25
CA GLU A 62 -5.54 2.41 -0.70
C GLU A 62 -4.37 3.19 -1.30
N VAL A 63 -4.21 3.13 -2.62
CA VAL A 63 -3.19 3.85 -3.38
C VAL A 63 -3.83 5.04 -4.07
N ARG A 64 -3.58 6.25 -3.56
CA ARG A 64 -4.09 7.51 -4.11
C ARG A 64 -3.06 8.16 -5.01
N TRP A 65 -3.36 8.21 -6.30
CA TRP A 65 -2.52 8.90 -7.28
C TRP A 65 -2.71 10.41 -7.18
N PRO A 66 -1.66 11.21 -7.47
CA PRO A 66 -1.82 12.64 -7.61
C PRO A 66 -2.69 12.97 -8.84
N LYS A 67 -3.46 14.05 -8.77
CA LYS A 67 -4.36 14.46 -9.85
C LYS A 67 -3.57 14.64 -11.15
N GLY A 68 -4.07 14.11 -12.27
CA GLY A 68 -3.39 14.18 -13.57
C GLY A 68 -2.12 13.34 -13.71
N SER A 69 -1.71 12.61 -12.65
CA SER A 69 -0.55 11.72 -12.63
C SER A 69 -0.94 10.24 -12.59
N VAL A 70 -2.22 9.95 -12.81
CA VAL A 70 -2.75 8.59 -12.84
C VAL A 70 -2.14 7.87 -14.04
N PRO A 71 -1.46 6.73 -13.87
CA PRO A 71 -1.13 5.90 -15.01
C PRO A 71 -2.46 5.49 -15.66
N GLN A 72 -2.62 5.72 -16.97
CA GLN A 72 -3.87 5.48 -17.72
C GLN A 72 -4.42 4.04 -17.55
N PHE A 73 -3.57 3.13 -17.08
CA PHE A 73 -3.89 1.78 -16.65
C PHE A 73 -3.17 1.50 -15.33
N GLU A 74 -3.76 0.67 -14.47
CA GLU A 74 -3.02 0.10 -13.35
C GLU A 74 -1.71 -0.52 -13.88
N PRO A 75 -0.53 -0.17 -13.33
CA PRO A 75 0.70 -0.79 -13.76
C PRO A 75 0.60 -2.31 -13.62
N LYS A 76 0.87 -3.03 -14.70
CA LYS A 76 0.63 -4.49 -14.79
C LYS A 76 1.26 -5.21 -13.58
N ASN A 77 0.46 -6.03 -12.89
CA ASN A 77 0.81 -6.83 -11.72
C ASN A 77 1.11 -6.04 -10.43
N LEU A 78 0.89 -4.72 -10.38
CA LEU A 78 1.18 -3.94 -9.17
C LEU A 78 0.24 -4.29 -8.01
N LYS A 79 -1.05 -4.52 -8.30
CA LYS A 79 -1.99 -5.04 -7.30
C LYS A 79 -1.55 -6.37 -6.72
N GLU A 80 -1.23 -7.33 -7.58
CA GLU A 80 -0.82 -8.68 -7.18
C GLU A 80 0.46 -8.62 -6.34
N ALA A 81 1.45 -7.82 -6.75
CA ALA A 81 2.68 -7.63 -5.98
C ALA A 81 2.44 -7.02 -4.60
N PHE A 82 1.48 -6.10 -4.46
CA PHE A 82 1.09 -5.57 -3.15
C PHE A 82 0.38 -6.64 -2.31
N GLU A 83 -0.52 -7.41 -2.93
CA GLU A 83 -1.23 -8.48 -2.25
C GLU A 83 -0.27 -9.55 -1.71
N GLU A 84 0.68 -10.01 -2.51
CA GLU A 84 1.73 -10.95 -2.11
C GLU A 84 2.59 -10.39 -0.97
N LEU A 85 3.09 -9.15 -1.11
CA LEU A 85 3.88 -8.48 -0.09
C LEU A 85 3.15 -8.46 1.27
N PHE A 86 1.86 -8.14 1.27
CA PHE A 86 1.07 -8.08 2.50
C PHE A 86 0.76 -9.46 3.08
N LYS A 87 0.46 -10.46 2.24
CA LYS A 87 0.23 -11.84 2.69
C LYS A 87 1.46 -12.41 3.40
N GLU A 88 2.63 -12.27 2.78
CA GLU A 88 3.89 -12.80 3.30
C GLU A 88 4.30 -12.15 4.62
N ASN A 89 4.10 -10.83 4.75
CA ASN A 89 4.60 -10.09 5.91
C ASN A 89 3.60 -9.95 7.05
N PHE A 90 2.30 -10.10 6.79
CA PHE A 90 1.25 -9.98 7.80
C PHE A 90 0.51 -11.28 8.10
N GLY A 91 0.83 -12.38 7.41
CA GLY A 91 0.27 -13.70 7.70
C GLY A 91 -1.24 -13.79 7.51
N THR A 92 -1.78 -13.01 6.56
CA THR A 92 -3.23 -12.93 6.28
C THR A 92 -3.50 -13.18 4.81
N GLU A 93 -4.45 -14.06 4.49
CA GLU A 93 -4.92 -14.28 3.12
C GLU A 93 -5.91 -13.21 2.65
N LYS A 94 -6.52 -12.48 3.59
CA LYS A 94 -7.50 -11.43 3.32
C LYS A 94 -6.76 -10.13 3.07
N VAL A 95 -6.39 -9.89 1.82
CA VAL A 95 -5.78 -8.63 1.38
C VAL A 95 -6.63 -7.99 0.29
N ARG A 96 -6.79 -6.67 0.37
CA ARG A 96 -7.45 -5.88 -0.68
C ARG A 96 -6.62 -4.63 -0.97
N VAL A 97 -6.38 -4.39 -2.25
CA VAL A 97 -5.67 -3.21 -2.73
C VAL A 97 -6.55 -2.45 -3.73
N ASP A 98 -6.79 -1.18 -3.45
CA ASP A 98 -7.60 -0.28 -4.27
C ASP A 98 -6.75 0.88 -4.78
N PHE A 99 -6.82 1.15 -6.09
CA PHE A 99 -6.23 2.35 -6.69
C PHE A 99 -7.30 3.44 -6.85
N LYS A 100 -6.99 4.65 -6.39
CA LYS A 100 -7.87 5.83 -6.41
C LYS A 100 -7.18 7.01 -7.09
N THR A 101 -8.01 7.89 -7.66
CA THR A 101 -7.63 9.11 -8.37
C THR A 101 -8.06 10.35 -7.60
#